data_AF-A0A2A3MKU9-F1
#
_entry.id   AF-A0A2A3MKU9-F1
#
_cell.length_a   1.000
_cell.length_b   1.000
_cell.length_c   1.000
_cell.angle_alpha   90.00
_cell.angle_beta   90.00
_cell.angle_gamma   90.00
#
_symmetry.space_group_name_H-M   'P 1'
#
loop_
_entity.id
_entity.type
_entity.pdbx_description
1 polymer ?
#
loop_
_entity_poly.entity_id
_entity_poly.type
_entity_poly.pdbx_seq_one_letter_code
_entity_poly.pdbx_strand_id
1 'polypeptide(L)'
;MLSCTTPYGTLQLQRYPASRNAALQAFDTADLYLLQRVQQEPESDQPLLVINDGFGALACALAAAGKTVHSWGDSWMSWRALQSNLAANGLGSDAVRFFNSTETPTARYQQVLLRIPKSLSLLQDQLQRLRPLLADRALLLAGSMIKHLPPSAGDLLAAHIGPYQASLGWKKARLLQCQYDPSLQPGIRDLTSHYPLEGTDLQLRNRPGVFSREKLDIGTRVLLPCIPADLGEARVVDLGCGNGALGLLAAQRNPHIQLTFIDESWAAVASARDNFAEAFPGRSAHFVVGDGLSEATTNSADLILCNPPFHQQQVVGDQIARRLFRQSHHALAPGGRLLVVGNRHLGYHQTLKRYFDTIEQVAAAPKFIVLAAS
;
A
#
# COMPACT_ATOMS: atom_id res chain seq x y z
N MET A 1 11.64 -2.31 -19.68
CA MET A 1 12.39 -1.43 -18.78
C MET A 1 12.58 -0.06 -19.43
N LEU A 2 12.74 0.97 -18.60
CA LEU A 2 13.05 2.34 -18.99
C LEU A 2 14.43 2.69 -18.45
N SER A 3 15.23 3.37 -19.27
CA SER A 3 16.49 3.93 -18.84
C SER A 3 16.25 5.16 -17.97
N CYS A 4 16.87 5.22 -16.80
CA CYS A 4 16.80 6.31 -15.84
C CYS A 4 18.20 6.85 -15.59
N THR A 5 18.52 8.02 -16.13
CA THR A 5 19.80 8.69 -15.82
C THR A 5 19.67 9.43 -14.50
N THR A 6 20.46 8.99 -13.53
CA THR A 6 20.57 9.59 -12.20
C THR A 6 21.96 10.22 -12.03
N PRO A 7 22.18 11.03 -10.99
CA PRO A 7 23.52 11.52 -10.66
C PRO A 7 24.52 10.41 -10.27
N TYR A 8 24.02 9.20 -9.98
CA TYR A 8 24.80 8.01 -9.63
C TYR A 8 25.01 7.05 -10.81
N GLY A 9 24.66 7.47 -12.03
CA GLY A 9 24.71 6.65 -13.23
C GLY A 9 23.33 6.28 -13.78
N THR A 10 23.33 5.42 -14.78
CA THR A 10 22.12 5.03 -15.51
C THR A 10 21.59 3.70 -15.00
N LEU A 11 20.30 3.66 -14.67
CA LEU A 11 19.58 2.47 -14.22
C LEU A 11 18.59 1.98 -15.27
N GLN A 12 18.35 0.67 -15.30
CA GLN A 12 17.20 0.07 -15.94
C GLN A 12 16.09 -0.16 -14.92
N LEU A 13 14.99 0.59 -15.04
CA LEU A 13 13.88 0.55 -14.10
C LEU A 13 12.58 0.13 -14.78
N GLN A 14 11.77 -0.64 -14.07
CA GLN A 14 10.46 -1.07 -14.54
C GLN A 14 9.44 -1.01 -13.40
N ARG A 15 8.21 -0.67 -13.75
CA ARG A 15 7.09 -0.69 -12.81
C ARG A 15 6.69 -2.12 -12.48
N TYR A 16 6.13 -2.29 -11.29
CA TYR A 16 5.40 -3.49 -10.94
C TYR A 16 3.90 -3.18 -10.71
N PRO A 17 2.99 -3.94 -11.34
CA PRO A 17 3.26 -4.88 -12.42
C PRO A 17 3.72 -4.12 -13.66
N ALA A 18 4.35 -4.85 -14.58
CA ALA A 18 4.80 -4.27 -15.85
C ALA A 18 3.63 -3.60 -16.59
N SER A 19 3.82 -2.37 -17.05
CA SER A 19 2.83 -1.67 -17.87
C SER A 19 3.41 -1.40 -19.25
N ARG A 20 2.57 -1.55 -20.29
CA ARG A 20 2.88 -1.12 -21.66
C ARG A 20 2.57 0.36 -21.89
N ASN A 21 1.94 1.04 -20.93
CA ASN A 21 1.61 2.46 -21.03
C ASN A 21 2.87 3.30 -20.75
N ALA A 22 3.39 3.96 -21.78
CA ALA A 22 4.59 4.80 -21.69
C ALA A 22 4.46 6.00 -20.73
N ALA A 23 3.24 6.46 -20.42
CA ALA A 23 3.00 7.52 -19.45
C ALA A 23 3.20 7.07 -18.00
N LEU A 24 3.18 5.76 -17.74
CA LEU A 24 3.41 5.18 -16.43
C LEU A 24 4.88 4.77 -16.31
N GLN A 25 5.68 5.57 -15.60
CA GLN A 25 7.09 5.32 -15.38
C GLN A 25 7.37 4.74 -13.98
N ALA A 26 8.53 4.09 -13.84
CA ALA A 26 9.02 3.51 -12.58
C ALA A 26 9.71 4.54 -11.66
N PHE A 27 9.81 5.77 -12.11
CA PHE A 27 10.36 6.89 -11.37
C PHE A 27 9.66 8.16 -11.86
N ASP A 28 9.71 9.21 -11.05
CA ASP A 28 9.29 10.53 -11.44
C ASP A 28 10.37 11.57 -11.12
N THR A 29 10.05 12.84 -11.38
CA THR A 29 10.98 13.94 -11.16
C THR A 29 11.36 14.11 -9.69
N ALA A 30 10.46 13.83 -8.75
CA ALA A 30 10.80 13.97 -7.34
C ALA A 30 11.85 12.92 -6.91
N ASP A 31 11.93 11.76 -7.56
CA ASP A 31 12.97 10.76 -7.28
C ASP A 31 14.34 11.30 -7.71
N LEU A 32 14.40 11.82 -8.94
CA LEU A 32 15.62 12.44 -9.48
C LEU A 32 16.05 13.65 -8.65
N TYR A 33 15.10 14.44 -8.16
CA TYR A 33 15.40 15.63 -7.37
C TYR A 33 16.00 15.26 -6.02
N LEU A 34 15.45 14.22 -5.35
CA LEU A 34 16.01 13.69 -4.11
C LEU A 34 17.45 13.19 -4.31
N LEU A 35 17.72 12.43 -5.38
CA LEU A 35 19.06 11.93 -5.68
C LEU A 35 20.06 13.06 -5.98
N GLN A 36 19.64 14.09 -6.75
CA GLN A 36 20.48 15.26 -7.02
C GLN A 36 20.84 16.02 -5.75
N ARG A 37 19.86 16.17 -4.84
CA ARG A 37 20.08 16.94 -3.62
C ARG A 37 20.96 16.19 -2.63
N VAL A 38 20.77 14.88 -2.46
CA VAL A 38 21.55 14.10 -1.49
C VAL A 38 22.99 13.87 -1.95
N GLN A 39 23.26 13.86 -3.26
CA GLN A 39 24.64 13.79 -3.78
C GLN A 39 25.50 14.99 -3.34
N GLN A 40 24.88 16.13 -3.04
CA GLN A 40 25.58 17.33 -2.59
C GLN A 40 25.89 17.31 -1.08
N GLU A 41 25.39 16.31 -0.36
CA GLU A 41 25.63 16.16 1.07
C GLU A 41 26.92 15.36 1.33
N PRO A 42 27.60 15.61 2.46
CA PRO A 42 28.77 14.84 2.84
C PRO A 42 28.47 13.34 2.90
N GLU A 43 29.48 12.52 2.63
CA GLU A 43 29.36 11.08 2.82
C GLU A 43 29.19 10.73 4.30
N SER A 44 28.55 9.60 4.55
CA SER A 44 28.25 9.09 5.88
C SER A 44 28.47 7.58 5.86
N ASP A 45 29.16 7.07 6.89
CA ASP A 45 29.34 5.63 7.11
C ASP A 45 28.06 4.95 7.62
N GLN A 46 27.06 5.73 8.07
CA GLN A 46 25.74 5.22 8.43
C GLN A 46 24.93 4.87 7.17
N PRO A 47 24.06 3.84 7.24
CA PRO A 47 23.16 3.53 6.14
C PRO A 47 22.29 4.74 5.79
N LEU A 48 21.92 4.85 4.51
CA LEU A 48 20.94 5.83 4.04
C LEU A 48 19.54 5.19 4.06
N LEU A 49 18.58 5.87 4.69
CA LEU A 49 17.20 5.38 4.74
C LEU A 49 16.35 5.98 3.63
N VAL A 50 15.72 5.11 2.84
CA VAL A 50 14.74 5.48 1.82
C VAL A 50 13.35 5.06 2.27
N ILE A 51 12.41 5.99 2.34
CA ILE A 51 11.05 5.76 2.83
C ILE A 51 10.05 5.93 1.68
N ASN A 52 9.16 4.96 1.51
CA ASN A 52 8.08 4.92 0.51
C ASN A 52 8.57 4.99 -0.95
N ASP A 53 9.71 4.37 -1.27
CA ASP A 53 10.21 4.26 -2.64
C ASP A 53 9.27 3.38 -3.49
N GLY A 54 8.55 4.00 -4.43
CA GLY A 54 7.44 3.35 -5.12
C GLY A 54 7.86 2.16 -5.99
N PHE A 55 9.05 2.21 -6.60
CA PHE A 55 9.55 1.14 -7.47
C PHE A 55 11.04 0.83 -7.26
N GLY A 56 11.66 1.36 -6.19
CA GLY A 56 13.07 1.15 -5.90
C GLY A 56 14.00 2.10 -6.65
N ALA A 57 13.51 3.20 -7.23
CA ALA A 57 14.34 4.09 -8.05
C ALA A 57 15.45 4.76 -7.23
N LEU A 58 15.12 5.20 -6.01
CA LEU A 58 16.07 5.83 -5.09
C LEU A 58 17.03 4.80 -4.53
N ALA A 59 16.49 3.68 -4.03
CA ALA A 59 17.27 2.65 -3.39
C ALA A 59 18.24 1.96 -4.37
N CYS A 60 17.81 1.65 -5.59
CA CYS A 60 18.68 1.09 -6.63
C CYS A 60 19.82 2.06 -7.02
N ALA A 61 19.54 3.37 -7.15
CA ALA A 61 20.57 4.35 -7.52
C ALA A 61 21.66 4.44 -6.46
N LEU A 62 21.27 4.48 -5.19
CA LEU A 62 22.20 4.58 -4.07
C LEU A 62 22.98 3.28 -3.87
N ALA A 63 22.33 2.12 -4.00
CA ALA A 63 22.99 0.82 -3.91
C ALA A 63 23.98 0.59 -5.07
N ALA A 64 23.63 1.00 -6.30
CA ALA A 64 24.53 0.95 -7.46
C ALA A 64 25.77 1.85 -7.28
N ALA A 65 25.66 2.91 -6.47
CA ALA A 65 26.78 3.77 -6.08
C ALA A 65 27.62 3.20 -4.93
N GLY A 66 27.36 1.96 -4.47
CA GLY A 66 28.09 1.32 -3.38
C GLY A 66 27.68 1.76 -1.98
N LYS A 67 26.57 2.49 -1.82
CA LYS A 67 26.10 2.94 -0.50
C LYS A 67 25.34 1.80 0.20
N THR A 68 25.46 1.73 1.53
CA THR A 68 24.57 0.88 2.35
C THR A 68 23.19 1.53 2.44
N VAL A 69 22.16 0.82 1.98
CA VAL A 69 20.80 1.36 1.88
C VAL A 69 19.80 0.53 2.65
N HIS A 70 18.97 1.19 3.45
CA HIS A 70 17.76 0.64 4.03
C HIS A 70 16.54 1.23 3.31
N SER A 71 15.54 0.40 3.02
CA SER A 71 14.27 0.83 2.44
C SER A 71 13.13 0.52 3.41
N TRP A 72 12.17 1.42 3.57
CA TRP A 72 11.07 1.26 4.51
C TRP A 72 9.74 1.70 3.89
N GLY A 73 8.71 0.87 3.98
CA GLY A 73 7.40 1.20 3.41
C GLY A 73 6.32 0.17 3.69
N ASP A 74 5.11 0.46 3.20
CA ASP A 74 3.92 -0.35 3.43
C ASP A 74 3.43 -1.14 2.20
N SER A 75 4.05 -1.00 1.03
CA SER A 75 3.58 -1.67 -0.19
C SER A 75 4.45 -2.87 -0.57
N TRP A 76 3.85 -4.07 -0.57
CA TRP A 76 4.47 -5.28 -1.09
C TRP A 76 4.80 -5.16 -2.57
N MET A 77 3.95 -4.47 -3.33
CA MET A 77 4.19 -4.22 -4.74
C MET A 77 5.44 -3.34 -4.97
N SER A 78 5.66 -2.33 -4.12
CA SER A 78 6.88 -1.52 -4.14
C SER A 78 8.13 -2.32 -3.76
N TRP A 79 8.04 -3.21 -2.76
CA TRP A 79 9.13 -4.14 -2.45
C TRP A 79 9.42 -5.08 -3.62
N ARG A 80 8.38 -5.66 -4.23
CA ARG A 80 8.54 -6.54 -5.40
C ARG A 80 9.16 -5.81 -6.58
N ALA A 81 8.78 -4.55 -6.81
CA ALA A 81 9.40 -3.68 -7.81
C ALA A 81 10.88 -3.42 -7.51
N LEU A 82 11.22 -3.09 -6.25
CA LEU A 82 12.61 -2.92 -5.81
C LEU A 82 13.43 -4.18 -6.10
N GLN A 83 12.97 -5.35 -5.70
CA GLN A 83 13.69 -6.62 -5.94
C GLN A 83 13.91 -6.88 -7.43
N SER A 84 12.88 -6.68 -8.25
CA SER A 84 13.01 -6.81 -9.71
C SER A 84 13.99 -5.80 -10.31
N ASN A 85 14.01 -4.57 -9.81
CA ASN A 85 14.87 -3.52 -10.33
C ASN A 85 16.32 -3.64 -9.83
N LEU A 86 16.56 -4.17 -8.63
CA LEU A 86 17.92 -4.53 -8.19
C LEU A 86 18.52 -5.58 -9.14
N ALA A 87 17.78 -6.66 -9.39
CA ALA A 87 18.20 -7.72 -10.31
C ALA A 87 18.44 -7.19 -11.74
N ALA A 88 17.56 -6.30 -12.24
CA ALA A 88 17.72 -5.68 -13.55
C ALA A 88 18.99 -4.81 -13.69
N ASN A 89 19.58 -4.38 -12.58
CA ASN A 89 20.81 -3.59 -12.53
C ASN A 89 22.01 -4.39 -11.99
N GLY A 90 21.92 -5.72 -11.96
CA GLY A 90 23.01 -6.60 -11.53
C GLY A 90 23.33 -6.54 -10.03
N LEU A 91 22.40 -6.04 -9.21
CA LEU A 91 22.55 -5.96 -7.76
C LEU A 91 21.92 -7.18 -7.09
N GLY A 92 22.53 -7.64 -5.99
CA GLY A 92 21.98 -8.72 -5.15
C GLY A 92 20.67 -8.31 -4.48
N SER A 93 19.82 -9.29 -4.15
CA SER A 93 18.54 -9.06 -3.46
C SER A 93 18.70 -8.50 -2.04
N ASP A 94 19.88 -8.68 -1.45
CA ASP A 94 20.32 -8.19 -0.14
C ASP A 94 21.05 -6.84 -0.20
N ALA A 95 21.30 -6.30 -1.40
CA ALA A 95 21.95 -5.00 -1.58
C ALA A 95 21.18 -3.84 -0.93
N VAL A 96 19.87 -4.03 -0.70
CA VAL A 96 19.01 -3.12 0.04
C VAL A 96 18.23 -3.89 1.09
N ARG A 97 18.42 -3.55 2.36
CA ARG A 97 17.61 -4.13 3.45
C ARG A 97 16.25 -3.44 3.48
N PHE A 98 15.18 -4.19 3.23
CA PHE A 98 13.81 -3.69 3.31
C PHE A 98 13.20 -3.95 4.68
N PHE A 99 12.48 -2.96 5.20
CA PHE A 99 11.64 -3.04 6.39
C PHE A 99 10.19 -2.78 5.96
N ASN A 100 9.25 -3.62 6.38
CA ASN A 100 7.84 -3.37 6.14
C ASN A 100 7.25 -2.43 7.22
N SER A 101 6.01 -1.97 7.02
CA SER A 101 5.36 -1.00 7.92
C SER A 101 5.15 -1.52 9.35
N THR A 102 5.10 -2.83 9.55
CA THR A 102 4.97 -3.45 10.90
C THR A 102 6.31 -3.56 11.63
N GLU A 103 7.42 -3.27 10.95
CA GLU A 103 8.77 -3.30 11.49
C GLU A 103 9.34 -1.89 11.60
N THR A 104 10.14 -1.63 12.63
CA THR A 104 10.90 -0.38 12.76
C THR A 104 12.36 -0.65 12.42
N PRO A 105 12.98 0.15 11.52
CA PRO A 105 14.42 0.05 11.31
C PRO A 105 15.20 0.29 12.62
N THR A 106 16.36 -0.36 12.78
CA THR A 106 17.11 -0.34 14.05
C THR A 106 18.44 0.44 13.99
N ALA A 107 18.89 0.82 12.80
CA ALA A 107 20.11 1.62 12.64
C ALA A 107 19.88 3.10 12.96
N ARG A 108 20.98 3.85 13.11
CA ARG A 108 20.98 5.32 13.14
C ARG A 108 21.14 5.86 11.72
N TYR A 109 20.51 7.01 11.44
CA TYR A 109 20.50 7.62 10.11
C TYR A 109 20.92 9.09 10.16
N GLN A 110 21.97 9.42 9.41
CA GLN A 110 22.37 10.79 9.13
C GLN A 110 21.60 11.38 7.94
N GLN A 111 21.18 10.52 7.00
CA GLN A 111 20.53 10.91 5.75
C GLN A 111 19.27 10.06 5.52
N VAL A 112 18.15 10.74 5.29
CA VAL A 112 16.86 10.12 5.02
C VAL A 112 16.25 10.72 3.76
N LEU A 113 15.87 9.88 2.79
CA LEU A 113 15.07 10.25 1.64
C LEU A 113 13.65 9.75 1.85
N LEU A 114 12.67 10.66 1.87
CA LEU A 114 11.28 10.32 2.10
C LEU A 114 10.43 10.70 0.88
N ARG A 115 9.76 9.72 0.27
CA ARG A 115 8.67 9.99 -0.66
C ARG A 115 7.42 10.26 0.16
N ILE A 116 6.88 11.48 0.03
CA ILE A 116 5.74 11.91 0.86
C ILE A 116 4.51 11.07 0.48
N PRO A 117 3.98 10.24 1.40
CA PRO A 117 2.82 9.43 1.10
C PRO A 117 1.56 10.31 1.03
N LYS A 118 0.52 9.79 0.38
CA LYS A 118 -0.78 10.48 0.34
C LYS A 118 -1.46 10.52 1.71
N SER A 119 -1.21 9.51 2.53
CA SER A 119 -1.81 9.37 3.86
C SER A 119 -0.98 10.15 4.88
N LEU A 120 -1.59 11.19 5.45
CA LEU A 120 -0.97 11.96 6.53
C LEU A 120 -0.75 11.12 7.80
N SER A 121 -1.64 10.17 8.09
CA SER A 121 -1.44 9.28 9.24
C SER A 121 -0.24 8.35 9.05
N LEU A 122 -0.02 7.85 7.81
CA LEU A 122 1.17 7.04 7.51
C LEU A 122 2.44 7.89 7.63
N LEU A 123 2.43 9.11 7.08
CA LEU A 123 3.55 10.04 7.24
C LEU A 123 3.83 10.29 8.73
N GLN A 124 2.82 10.59 9.53
CA GLN A 124 2.99 10.88 10.94
C GLN A 124 3.53 9.68 11.72
N ASP A 125 3.01 8.47 11.50
CA ASP A 125 3.55 7.25 12.12
C ASP A 125 5.03 7.04 11.79
N GLN A 126 5.37 7.19 10.51
CA GLN A 126 6.74 7.05 10.04
C GLN A 126 7.66 8.09 10.68
N LEU A 127 7.24 9.36 10.80
CA LEU A 127 8.04 10.40 11.45
C LEU A 127 8.20 10.17 12.95
N GLN A 128 7.15 9.75 13.66
CA GLN A 128 7.23 9.42 15.09
C GLN A 128 8.25 8.31 15.36
N ARG A 129 8.25 7.26 14.54
CA ARG A 129 9.15 6.11 14.67
C ARG A 129 10.55 6.37 14.11
N LEU A 130 10.67 7.27 13.14
CA LEU A 130 11.95 7.70 12.57
C LEU A 130 12.75 8.57 13.54
N ARG A 131 12.08 9.51 14.24
CA ARG A 131 12.76 10.48 15.10
C ARG A 131 13.83 9.89 16.03
N PRO A 132 13.58 8.82 16.81
CA PRO A 132 14.61 8.26 17.70
C PRO A 132 15.80 7.61 16.97
N LEU A 133 15.67 7.38 15.66
CA LEU A 133 16.70 6.78 14.80
C LEU A 133 17.59 7.84 14.14
N LEU A 134 17.25 9.13 14.23
CA LEU A 134 18.03 10.19 13.60
C LEU A 134 19.32 10.47 14.38
N ALA A 135 20.44 10.58 13.66
CA ALA A 135 21.70 11.05 14.21
C ALA A 135 21.69 12.58 14.45
N ASP A 136 22.65 13.08 15.22
CA ASP A 136 22.82 14.52 15.38
C ASP A 136 23.04 15.19 14.03
N ARG A 137 22.36 16.31 13.78
CA ARG A 137 22.38 17.03 12.50
C ARG A 137 21.87 16.19 11.31
N ALA A 138 21.06 15.17 11.54
CA ALA A 138 20.48 14.39 10.46
C ALA A 138 19.67 15.27 9.50
N LEU A 139 19.80 14.96 8.21
CA LEU A 139 19.07 15.61 7.14
C LEU A 139 17.97 14.69 6.62
N LEU A 140 16.74 15.19 6.64
CA LEU A 140 15.60 14.54 6.00
C LEU A 140 15.20 15.33 4.75
N LEU A 141 15.34 14.68 3.59
CA LEU A 141 14.88 15.21 2.31
C LEU A 141 13.55 14.54 1.93
N ALA A 142 12.45 15.28 2.00
CA ALA A 142 11.13 14.77 1.65
C ALA A 142 10.69 15.27 0.27
N GLY A 143 10.38 14.38 -0.67
CA GLY A 143 10.06 14.71 -2.06
C GLY A 143 8.68 14.27 -2.50
N SER A 144 8.01 15.09 -3.32
CA SER A 144 6.79 14.72 -4.03
C SER A 144 6.58 15.55 -5.30
N MET A 145 5.78 15.02 -6.22
CA MET A 145 5.19 15.85 -7.27
C MET A 145 4.22 16.84 -6.63
N ILE A 146 4.28 18.13 -7.00
CA ILE A 146 3.53 19.23 -6.35
C ILE A 146 2.02 18.94 -6.28
N LYS A 147 1.44 18.40 -7.35
CA LYS A 147 0.01 18.00 -7.41
C LYS A 147 -0.37 16.87 -6.43
N HIS A 148 0.60 16.22 -5.81
CA HIS A 148 0.44 15.11 -4.88
C HIS A 148 1.00 15.43 -3.50
N LEU A 149 1.57 16.62 -3.30
CA LEU A 149 2.07 17.07 -2.02
C LEU A 149 0.89 17.45 -1.12
N PRO A 150 0.62 16.72 -0.03
CA PRO A 150 -0.41 17.12 0.92
C PRO A 150 -0.06 18.48 1.51
N PRO A 151 -1.00 19.43 1.63
CA PRO A 151 -0.73 20.77 2.14
C PRO A 151 -0.03 20.77 3.52
N SER A 152 -0.45 19.88 4.42
CA SER A 152 0.06 19.78 5.80
C SER A 152 1.28 18.87 5.97
N ALA A 153 1.87 18.37 4.88
CA ALA A 153 3.04 17.49 5.00
C ALA A 153 4.25 18.21 5.61
N GLY A 154 4.44 19.50 5.27
CA GLY A 154 5.48 20.34 5.86
C GLY A 154 5.28 20.54 7.36
N ASP A 155 4.05 20.81 7.78
CA ASP A 155 3.72 21.01 9.20
C ASP A 155 4.01 19.76 10.03
N LEU A 156 3.74 18.56 9.49
CA LEU A 156 4.10 17.30 10.16
C LEU A 156 5.62 17.10 10.26
N LEU A 157 6.38 17.43 9.21
CA LEU A 157 7.85 17.40 9.26
C LEU A 157 8.37 18.37 10.33
N ALA A 158 7.86 19.60 10.34
CA ALA A 158 8.19 20.62 11.34
C ALA A 158 7.91 20.14 12.77
N ALA A 159 6.72 19.57 12.98
CA ALA A 159 6.26 19.16 14.30
C ALA A 159 7.00 17.94 14.84
N HIS A 160 7.47 17.03 13.99
CA HIS A 160 8.07 15.76 14.44
C HIS A 160 9.59 15.70 14.29
N ILE A 161 10.19 16.41 13.35
CA ILE A 161 11.63 16.31 13.07
C ILE A 161 12.35 17.62 13.39
N GLY A 162 11.87 18.74 12.85
CA GLY A 162 12.46 20.06 13.05
C GLY A 162 12.15 21.02 11.88
N PRO A 163 12.68 22.25 11.89
CA PRO A 163 12.38 23.25 10.88
C PRO A 163 12.68 22.73 9.46
N TYR A 164 11.83 23.10 8.50
CA TYR A 164 12.02 22.73 7.10
C TYR A 164 12.06 23.93 6.17
N GLN A 165 12.78 23.75 5.06
CA GLN A 165 12.80 24.68 3.93
C GLN A 165 12.24 23.99 2.68
N ALA A 166 11.28 24.63 2.02
CA ALA A 166 10.80 24.18 0.72
C ALA A 166 11.76 24.60 -0.39
N SER A 167 12.06 23.68 -1.30
CA SER A 167 12.83 23.98 -2.51
C SER A 167 12.00 24.76 -3.53
N LEU A 168 12.68 25.37 -4.51
CA LEU A 168 12.04 25.76 -5.76
C LEU A 168 11.38 24.54 -6.43
N GLY A 169 10.31 24.80 -7.16
CA GLY A 169 9.69 23.76 -7.97
C GLY A 169 10.61 23.40 -9.14
N TRP A 170 10.88 22.11 -9.33
CA TRP A 170 11.67 21.62 -10.46
C TRP A 170 10.87 20.58 -11.23
N LYS A 171 10.53 20.86 -12.49
CA LYS A 171 9.71 19.96 -13.35
C LYS A 171 8.47 19.40 -12.62
N LYS A 172 7.75 20.27 -11.89
CA LYS A 172 6.56 19.96 -11.07
C LYS A 172 6.82 19.09 -9.83
N ALA A 173 8.06 18.83 -9.45
CA ALA A 173 8.45 18.27 -8.17
C ALA A 173 8.87 19.36 -7.18
N ARG A 174 8.77 19.05 -5.88
CA ARG A 174 9.26 19.91 -4.79
C ARG A 174 9.85 19.04 -3.68
N LEU A 175 10.92 19.55 -3.07
CA LEU A 175 11.51 18.98 -1.86
C LEU A 175 11.16 19.84 -0.65
N LEU A 176 10.98 19.19 0.50
CA LEU A 176 10.99 19.79 1.82
C LEU A 176 12.24 19.26 2.53
N GLN A 177 13.18 20.15 2.82
CA GLN A 177 14.45 19.82 3.46
C GLN A 177 14.30 20.12 4.94
N CYS A 178 14.29 19.09 5.78
CA CYS A 178 14.05 19.20 7.20
C CYS A 178 15.34 18.89 7.96
N GLN A 179 15.73 19.79 8.85
CA GLN A 179 16.87 19.61 9.74
C GLN A 179 16.37 19.04 11.06
N TYR A 180 17.02 17.97 11.52
CA TYR A 180 16.69 17.40 12.82
C TYR A 180 17.02 18.39 13.95
N ASP A 181 15.99 18.75 14.72
CA ASP A 181 16.11 19.55 15.94
C ASP A 181 16.03 18.62 17.16
N PRO A 182 17.15 18.37 17.88
CA PRO A 182 17.16 17.50 19.05
C PRO A 182 16.42 18.11 20.26
N SER A 183 16.20 19.43 20.29
CA SER A 183 15.48 20.10 21.38
C SER A 183 13.97 19.93 21.30
N LEU A 184 13.45 19.61 20.10
CA LEU A 184 12.03 19.36 19.87
C LEU A 184 11.58 18.11 20.64
N GLN A 185 10.45 18.22 21.34
CA GLN A 185 9.84 17.09 22.05
C GLN A 185 8.42 16.85 21.51
N PRO A 186 8.28 16.19 20.35
CA PRO A 186 6.97 15.90 19.82
C PRO A 186 6.26 14.91 20.72
N GLY A 187 4.99 15.18 21.01
CA GLY A 187 4.13 14.19 21.66
C GLY A 187 4.00 12.95 20.78
N ILE A 188 4.23 11.77 21.37
CA ILE A 188 3.94 10.49 20.73
C ILE A 188 2.44 10.24 20.86
N ARG A 189 1.76 10.04 19.74
CA ARG A 189 0.33 9.70 19.71
C ARG A 189 0.14 8.29 19.19
N ASP A 190 -0.79 7.55 19.80
CA ASP A 190 -1.34 6.38 19.15
C ASP A 190 -2.20 6.83 17.97
N LEU A 191 -1.78 6.44 16.77
CA LEU A 191 -2.47 6.75 15.52
C LEU A 191 -3.32 5.55 15.08
N THR A 192 -3.66 4.64 15.98
CA THR A 192 -4.69 3.64 15.74
C THR A 192 -6.06 4.33 15.74
N SER A 193 -6.89 4.06 14.73
CA SER A 193 -8.29 4.50 14.71
C SER A 193 -9.25 3.32 14.88
N HIS A 194 -10.42 3.60 15.44
CA HIS A 194 -11.45 2.61 15.75
C HIS A 194 -12.81 3.07 15.23
N TYR A 195 -13.60 2.14 14.70
CA TYR A 195 -15.00 2.38 14.38
C TYR A 195 -15.81 1.06 14.40
N PRO A 196 -17.13 1.12 14.68
CA PRO A 196 -17.98 -0.08 14.67
C PRO A 196 -18.15 -0.65 13.27
N LEU A 197 -18.14 -1.98 13.15
CA LEU A 197 -18.58 -2.67 11.94
C LEU A 197 -20.12 -2.72 11.95
N GLU A 198 -20.75 -1.91 11.09
CA GLU A 198 -22.20 -1.79 11.00
C GLU A 198 -22.89 -3.15 10.87
N GLY A 199 -23.94 -3.38 11.67
CA GLY A 199 -24.67 -4.66 11.70
C GLY A 199 -24.05 -5.74 12.58
N THR A 200 -23.05 -5.40 13.39
CA THR A 200 -22.37 -6.31 14.33
C THR A 200 -22.02 -5.56 15.63
N ASP A 201 -21.64 -6.29 16.68
CA ASP A 201 -21.06 -5.73 17.90
C ASP A 201 -19.53 -5.53 17.81
N LEU A 202 -18.94 -5.78 16.64
CA LEU A 202 -17.50 -5.74 16.43
C LEU A 202 -16.98 -4.31 16.26
N GLN A 203 -15.78 -4.06 16.80
CA GLN A 203 -15.02 -2.84 16.57
C GLN A 203 -13.86 -3.12 15.62
N LEU A 204 -13.69 -2.31 14.59
CA LEU A 204 -12.56 -2.39 13.67
C LEU A 204 -11.46 -1.44 14.12
N ARG A 205 -10.33 -2.01 14.48
CA ARG A 205 -9.06 -1.33 14.75
C ARG A 205 -8.26 -1.19 13.45
N ASN A 206 -7.67 -0.02 13.24
CA ASN A 206 -6.99 0.30 11.99
C ASN A 206 -5.63 0.95 12.26
N ARG A 207 -4.58 0.36 11.69
CA ARG A 207 -3.23 0.95 11.72
C ARG A 207 -3.13 2.19 10.81
N PRO A 208 -2.14 3.07 11.04
CA PRO A 208 -1.89 4.20 10.15
C PRO A 208 -1.64 3.76 8.72
N GLY A 209 -2.24 4.47 7.75
CA GLY A 209 -2.07 4.18 6.32
C GLY A 209 -3.12 3.25 5.72
N VAL A 210 -3.87 2.51 6.54
CA VAL A 210 -4.95 1.62 6.07
C VAL A 210 -6.09 2.42 5.41
N PHE A 211 -6.65 1.87 4.34
CA PHE A 211 -7.76 2.49 3.61
C PHE A 211 -9.00 2.66 4.49
N SER A 212 -9.67 3.81 4.36
CA SER A 212 -10.88 4.15 5.14
C SER A 212 -10.76 3.90 6.65
N ARG A 213 -9.58 4.19 7.24
CA ARG A 213 -9.30 3.88 8.65
C ARG A 213 -10.18 4.60 9.67
N GLU A 214 -10.78 5.75 9.34
CA GLU A 214 -11.59 6.54 10.28
C GLU A 214 -13.08 6.12 10.31
N LYS A 215 -13.56 5.46 9.27
CA LYS A 215 -14.96 5.01 9.15
C LYS A 215 -15.13 4.00 8.04
N LEU A 216 -16.19 3.20 8.10
CA LEU A 216 -16.51 2.23 7.06
C LEU A 216 -16.64 2.90 5.69
N ASP A 217 -16.01 2.30 4.66
CA ASP A 217 -16.15 2.76 3.28
C ASP A 217 -17.59 2.59 2.79
N ILE A 218 -18.08 3.55 2.01
CA ILE A 218 -19.46 3.54 1.53
C ILE A 218 -19.69 2.37 0.58
N GLY A 219 -18.71 2.01 -0.26
CA GLY A 219 -18.79 0.84 -1.13
C GLY A 219 -18.85 -0.45 -0.32
N THR A 220 -17.92 -0.62 0.64
CA THR A 220 -17.93 -1.76 1.58
C THR A 220 -19.28 -1.89 2.28
N ARG A 221 -19.85 -0.79 2.77
CA ARG A 221 -21.18 -0.78 3.42
C ARG A 221 -22.31 -1.29 2.53
N VAL A 222 -22.29 -0.99 1.22
CA VAL A 222 -23.29 -1.51 0.27
C VAL A 222 -23.08 -3.01 0.02
N LEU A 223 -21.84 -3.50 0.11
CA LEU A 223 -21.49 -4.90 -0.08
C LEU A 223 -21.82 -5.79 1.13
N LEU A 224 -21.63 -5.30 2.35
CA LEU A 224 -21.81 -6.09 3.59
C LEU A 224 -23.14 -6.86 3.67
N PRO A 225 -24.32 -6.26 3.39
CA PRO A 225 -25.59 -6.99 3.46
C PRO A 225 -25.68 -8.14 2.47
N CYS A 226 -24.95 -8.07 1.35
CA CYS A 226 -24.99 -9.03 0.25
C CYS A 226 -24.15 -10.30 0.51
N ILE A 227 -23.36 -10.34 1.60
CA ILE A 227 -22.55 -11.50 1.94
C ILE A 227 -23.47 -12.66 2.35
N PRO A 228 -23.42 -13.82 1.68
CA PRO A 228 -24.32 -14.94 1.99
C PRO A 228 -24.04 -15.55 3.38
N ALA A 229 -25.07 -16.18 3.94
CA ALA A 229 -24.99 -17.08 5.08
C ALA A 229 -25.03 -18.55 4.59
N ASP A 230 -24.92 -19.49 5.54
CA ASP A 230 -25.04 -20.94 5.31
C ASP A 230 -24.06 -21.51 4.25
N LEU A 231 -22.85 -20.96 4.21
CA LEU A 231 -21.80 -21.38 3.27
C LEU A 231 -21.11 -22.72 3.63
N GLY A 232 -21.48 -23.36 4.74
CA GLY A 232 -20.81 -24.57 5.23
C GLY A 232 -19.30 -24.36 5.41
N GLU A 233 -18.49 -25.23 4.81
CA GLU A 233 -17.02 -25.20 4.89
C GLU A 233 -16.36 -24.48 3.70
N ALA A 234 -17.10 -23.62 3.00
CA ALA A 234 -16.58 -22.91 1.83
C ALA A 234 -15.27 -22.14 2.09
N ARG A 235 -14.42 -22.10 1.07
CA ARG A 235 -13.18 -21.31 1.04
C ARG A 235 -13.50 -19.91 0.57
N VAL A 236 -13.39 -18.95 1.49
CA VAL A 236 -13.74 -17.55 1.27
C VAL A 236 -12.47 -16.70 1.24
N VAL A 237 -12.37 -15.79 0.27
CA VAL A 237 -11.27 -14.82 0.18
C VAL A 237 -11.81 -13.40 0.33
N ASP A 238 -11.26 -12.63 1.26
CA ASP A 238 -11.39 -11.18 1.32
C ASP A 238 -10.23 -10.53 0.55
N LEU A 239 -10.50 -10.11 -0.69
CA LEU A 239 -9.51 -9.63 -1.65
C LEU A 239 -9.40 -8.11 -1.64
N GLY A 240 -8.23 -7.61 -1.24
CA GLY A 240 -8.04 -6.20 -0.88
C GLY A 240 -8.67 -5.92 0.47
N CYS A 241 -8.34 -6.73 1.47
CA CYS A 241 -9.10 -6.83 2.70
C CYS A 241 -9.09 -5.54 3.54
N GLY A 242 -8.11 -4.66 3.38
CA GLY A 242 -7.98 -3.47 4.23
C GLY A 242 -7.92 -3.88 5.70
N ASN A 243 -8.93 -3.51 6.48
CA ASN A 243 -9.04 -3.88 7.90
C ASN A 243 -9.83 -5.18 8.16
N GLY A 244 -10.24 -5.88 7.10
CA GLY A 244 -10.93 -7.16 7.15
C GLY A 244 -12.46 -7.08 7.24
N ALA A 245 -13.09 -5.90 7.11
CA ALA A 245 -14.53 -5.74 7.33
C ALA A 245 -15.41 -6.77 6.61
N LEU A 246 -15.10 -7.11 5.35
CA LEU A 246 -15.85 -8.09 4.57
C LEU A 246 -15.64 -9.51 5.10
N GLY A 247 -14.39 -9.91 5.33
CA GLY A 247 -14.05 -11.23 5.86
C GLY A 247 -14.55 -11.44 7.29
N LEU A 248 -14.49 -10.43 8.16
CA LEU A 248 -15.04 -10.51 9.52
C LEU A 248 -16.55 -10.74 9.51
N LEU A 249 -17.31 -10.01 8.68
CA LEU A 249 -18.75 -10.25 8.57
C LEU A 249 -19.05 -11.64 7.96
N ALA A 250 -18.27 -12.08 6.97
CA ALA A 250 -18.40 -13.42 6.41
C ALA A 250 -18.15 -14.52 7.48
N ALA A 251 -17.13 -14.34 8.32
CA ALA A 251 -16.81 -15.24 9.43
C ALA A 251 -17.90 -15.25 10.49
N GLN A 252 -18.50 -14.10 10.82
CA GLN A 252 -19.61 -14.01 11.77
C GLN A 252 -20.85 -14.74 11.26
N ARG A 253 -21.19 -14.59 9.98
CA ARG A 253 -22.35 -15.26 9.36
C ARG A 253 -22.12 -16.75 9.10
N ASN A 254 -20.87 -17.17 8.98
CA ASN A 254 -20.50 -18.52 8.59
C ASN A 254 -19.39 -19.07 9.52
N PRO A 255 -19.74 -19.79 10.60
CA PRO A 255 -18.76 -20.27 11.58
C PRO A 255 -17.73 -21.26 11.03
N HIS A 256 -18.05 -21.97 9.95
CA HIS A 256 -17.24 -23.09 9.43
C HIS A 256 -16.42 -22.76 8.17
N ILE A 257 -16.54 -21.55 7.60
CA ILE A 257 -15.76 -21.19 6.41
C ILE A 257 -14.25 -21.16 6.70
N GLN A 258 -13.48 -21.50 5.67
CA GLN A 258 -12.04 -21.31 5.63
C GLN A 258 -11.75 -19.92 5.03
N LEU A 259 -11.22 -19.01 5.83
CA LEU A 259 -11.09 -17.62 5.43
C LEU A 259 -9.65 -17.23 5.13
N THR A 260 -9.44 -16.55 4.00
CA THR A 260 -8.17 -15.92 3.63
C THR A 260 -8.35 -14.43 3.43
N PHE A 261 -7.54 -13.63 4.11
CA PHE A 261 -7.44 -12.18 3.93
C PHE A 261 -6.21 -11.85 3.10
N ILE A 262 -6.38 -11.06 2.04
CA ILE A 262 -5.28 -10.69 1.14
C ILE A 262 -5.26 -9.18 0.91
N ASP A 263 -4.10 -8.55 1.09
CA ASP A 263 -3.88 -7.14 0.72
C ASP A 263 -2.42 -6.93 0.29
N GLU A 264 -2.13 -5.86 -0.45
CA GLU A 264 -0.74 -5.48 -0.76
C GLU A 264 -0.07 -4.72 0.41
N SER A 265 -0.88 -4.19 1.33
CA SER A 265 -0.43 -3.43 2.49
C SER A 265 -0.16 -4.34 3.68
N TRP A 266 1.07 -4.29 4.22
CA TRP A 266 1.37 -5.00 5.46
C TRP A 266 0.55 -4.46 6.64
N ALA A 267 0.29 -3.14 6.69
CA ALA A 267 -0.54 -2.52 7.72
C ALA A 267 -2.00 -2.95 7.63
N ALA A 268 -2.53 -3.15 6.41
CA ALA A 268 -3.87 -3.67 6.17
C ALA A 268 -3.98 -5.11 6.70
N VAL A 269 -3.13 -6.02 6.20
CA VAL A 269 -3.13 -7.43 6.64
C VAL A 269 -2.94 -7.56 8.15
N ALA A 270 -2.05 -6.76 8.75
CA ALA A 270 -1.88 -6.74 10.20
C ALA A 270 -3.15 -6.25 10.93
N SER A 271 -3.85 -5.23 10.41
CA SER A 271 -5.11 -4.76 10.99
C SER A 271 -6.23 -5.81 10.88
N ALA A 272 -6.37 -6.45 9.71
CA ALA A 272 -7.32 -7.54 9.52
C ALA A 272 -7.04 -8.72 10.47
N ARG A 273 -5.77 -9.06 10.69
CA ARG A 273 -5.36 -10.11 11.62
C ARG A 273 -5.71 -9.76 13.06
N ASP A 274 -5.38 -8.55 13.50
CA ASP A 274 -5.65 -8.11 14.86
C ASP A 274 -7.17 -8.07 15.12
N ASN A 275 -7.96 -7.53 14.18
CA ASN A 275 -9.42 -7.51 14.25
C ASN A 275 -10.04 -8.91 14.29
N PHE A 276 -9.56 -9.83 13.44
CA PHE A 276 -10.08 -11.19 13.39
C PHE A 276 -9.78 -11.96 14.69
N ALA A 277 -8.57 -11.82 15.23
CA ALA A 277 -8.18 -12.46 16.48
C ALA A 277 -9.01 -11.95 17.68
N GLU A 278 -9.34 -10.66 17.71
CA GLU A 278 -10.20 -10.06 18.72
C GLU A 278 -11.66 -10.52 18.58
N ALA A 279 -12.18 -10.55 17.34
CA ALA A 279 -13.57 -10.92 17.05
C ALA A 279 -13.86 -12.42 17.24
N PHE A 280 -12.88 -13.29 16.93
CA PHE A 280 -13.06 -14.74 16.96
C PHE A 280 -11.92 -15.45 17.71
N PRO A 281 -11.82 -15.31 19.04
CA PRO A 281 -10.78 -15.95 19.83
C PRO A 281 -10.73 -17.46 19.59
N GLY A 282 -9.54 -17.99 19.28
CA GLY A 282 -9.33 -19.41 19.01
C GLY A 282 -9.67 -19.87 17.59
N ARG A 283 -10.23 -19.01 16.73
CA ARG A 283 -10.45 -19.32 15.32
C ARG A 283 -9.23 -18.93 14.49
N SER A 284 -8.87 -19.77 13.52
CA SER A 284 -7.79 -19.49 12.56
C SER A 284 -8.33 -18.93 11.25
N ALA A 285 -7.54 -18.05 10.64
CA ALA A 285 -7.68 -17.60 9.25
C ALA A 285 -6.29 -17.44 8.62
N HIS A 286 -6.23 -17.41 7.29
CA HIS A 286 -5.00 -17.15 6.54
C HIS A 286 -4.87 -15.65 6.23
N PHE A 287 -3.65 -15.13 6.34
CA PHE A 287 -3.34 -13.72 6.13
C PHE A 287 -2.16 -13.63 5.17
N VAL A 288 -2.39 -13.04 4.00
CA VAL A 288 -1.41 -13.01 2.90
C VAL A 288 -1.17 -11.56 2.49
N VAL A 289 0.10 -11.17 2.45
CA VAL A 289 0.52 -9.90 1.85
C VAL A 289 0.99 -10.17 0.43
N GLY A 290 0.37 -9.59 -0.59
CA GLY A 290 0.69 -9.88 -1.99
C GLY A 290 -0.09 -9.07 -3.04
N ASP A 291 0.20 -9.31 -4.33
CA ASP A 291 -0.50 -8.69 -5.47
C ASP A 291 -1.81 -9.43 -5.81
N GLY A 292 -2.81 -9.24 -4.96
CA GLY A 292 -4.11 -9.88 -5.10
C GLY A 292 -3.98 -11.40 -5.14
N LEU A 293 -4.61 -12.04 -6.13
CA LEU A 293 -4.60 -13.49 -6.30
C LEU A 293 -3.57 -13.94 -7.35
N SER A 294 -2.45 -13.24 -7.50
CA SER A 294 -1.41 -13.57 -8.49
C SER A 294 -0.75 -14.93 -8.28
N GLU A 295 -0.65 -15.38 -7.04
CA GLU A 295 -0.01 -16.64 -6.64
C GLU A 295 -1.04 -17.71 -6.21
N ALA A 296 -2.33 -17.42 -6.39
CA ALA A 296 -3.40 -18.36 -6.03
C ALA A 296 -3.42 -19.56 -6.98
N THR A 297 -3.54 -20.77 -6.42
CA THR A 297 -3.77 -21.98 -7.21
C THR A 297 -5.16 -21.94 -7.84
N THR A 298 -5.35 -22.65 -8.96
CA THR A 298 -6.67 -22.82 -9.57
C THR A 298 -7.63 -23.51 -8.60
N ASN A 299 -8.93 -23.20 -8.70
CA ASN A 299 -9.99 -23.80 -7.89
C ASN A 299 -9.76 -23.74 -6.38
N SER A 300 -9.11 -22.68 -5.88
CA SER A 300 -8.76 -22.48 -4.46
C SER A 300 -9.79 -21.71 -3.65
N ALA A 301 -10.78 -21.08 -4.29
CA ALA A 301 -11.81 -20.29 -3.62
C ALA A 301 -13.22 -20.67 -4.12
N ASP A 302 -14.20 -20.64 -3.22
CA ASP A 302 -15.62 -20.84 -3.54
C ASP A 302 -16.37 -19.50 -3.54
N LEU A 303 -15.89 -18.51 -2.75
CA LEU A 303 -16.41 -17.15 -2.73
C LEU A 303 -15.25 -16.15 -2.60
N ILE A 304 -15.23 -15.14 -3.47
CA ILE A 304 -14.30 -14.01 -3.35
C ILE A 304 -15.12 -12.74 -3.09
N LEU A 305 -14.78 -12.03 -2.02
CA LEU A 305 -15.34 -10.72 -1.66
C LEU A 305 -14.34 -9.65 -2.05
N CYS A 306 -14.78 -8.60 -2.74
CA CYS A 306 -13.85 -7.60 -3.27
C CYS A 306 -14.45 -6.19 -3.29
N ASN A 307 -13.74 -5.23 -2.69
CA ASN A 307 -13.94 -3.79 -2.92
C ASN A 307 -12.66 -3.23 -3.58
N PRO A 308 -12.55 -3.25 -4.92
CA PRO A 308 -11.34 -2.86 -5.62
C PRO A 308 -10.97 -1.39 -5.37
N PRO A 309 -9.67 -1.04 -5.31
CA PRO A 309 -9.26 0.35 -5.14
C PRO A 309 -9.68 1.20 -6.35
N PHE A 310 -10.38 2.31 -6.08
CA PHE A 310 -10.87 3.23 -7.12
C PHE A 310 -9.81 4.24 -7.60
N HIS A 311 -8.74 4.47 -6.83
CA HIS A 311 -7.77 5.55 -7.07
C HIS A 311 -6.29 5.18 -6.77
N GLN A 312 -5.70 4.23 -7.49
CA GLN A 312 -4.24 4.13 -7.54
C GLN A 312 -3.67 4.82 -8.79
N GLN A 313 -2.81 5.82 -8.56
CA GLN A 313 -1.94 6.51 -9.52
C GLN A 313 -2.55 7.03 -10.85
N GLN A 314 -3.79 7.57 -10.84
CA GLN A 314 -4.34 8.46 -11.89
C GLN A 314 -4.24 7.93 -13.34
N VAL A 315 -4.09 6.62 -13.52
CA VAL A 315 -4.33 5.89 -14.76
C VAL A 315 -5.36 4.82 -14.42
N VAL A 316 -6.61 5.13 -14.76
CA VAL A 316 -7.83 4.30 -14.80
C VAL A 316 -7.80 3.09 -13.83
N GLY A 317 -8.51 3.20 -12.70
CA GLY A 317 -8.71 2.10 -11.73
C GLY A 317 -9.27 0.80 -12.33
N ASP A 318 -9.76 0.88 -13.57
CA ASP A 318 -10.11 -0.26 -14.42
C ASP A 318 -8.95 -1.24 -14.65
N GLN A 319 -7.68 -0.81 -14.73
CA GLN A 319 -6.56 -1.76 -14.93
C GLN A 319 -6.35 -2.70 -13.73
N ILE A 320 -6.48 -2.16 -12.51
CA ILE A 320 -6.35 -2.94 -11.28
C ILE A 320 -7.58 -3.83 -11.13
N ALA A 321 -8.79 -3.27 -11.28
CA ALA A 321 -10.02 -4.05 -11.23
C ALA A 321 -10.02 -5.20 -12.25
N ARG A 322 -9.63 -4.95 -13.50
CA ARG A 322 -9.42 -5.98 -14.54
C ARG A 322 -8.48 -7.08 -14.09
N ARG A 323 -7.33 -6.72 -13.51
CA ARG A 323 -6.35 -7.69 -13.01
C ARG A 323 -6.96 -8.55 -11.91
N LEU A 324 -7.60 -7.93 -10.92
CA LEU A 324 -8.24 -8.62 -9.81
C LEU A 324 -9.37 -9.54 -10.30
N PHE A 325 -10.17 -9.13 -11.29
CA PHE A 325 -11.24 -9.95 -11.84
C PHE A 325 -10.70 -11.18 -12.58
N ARG A 326 -9.63 -11.00 -13.39
CA ARG A 326 -8.95 -12.11 -14.04
C ARG A 326 -8.36 -13.10 -13.03
N GLN A 327 -7.69 -12.59 -11.99
CA GLN A 327 -7.11 -13.44 -10.94
C GLN A 327 -8.22 -14.15 -10.15
N SER A 328 -9.34 -13.47 -9.87
CA SER A 328 -10.50 -14.05 -9.20
C SER A 328 -11.10 -15.19 -10.01
N HIS A 329 -11.31 -15.00 -11.31
CA HIS A 329 -11.78 -16.05 -12.21
C HIS A 329 -10.85 -17.27 -12.21
N HIS A 330 -9.53 -17.06 -12.22
CA HIS A 330 -8.56 -18.16 -12.17
C HIS A 330 -8.60 -18.94 -10.85
N ALA A 331 -8.81 -18.24 -9.72
CA ALA A 331 -8.82 -18.84 -8.39
C ALA A 331 -10.14 -19.54 -8.03
N LEU A 332 -11.26 -19.13 -8.62
CA LEU A 332 -12.58 -19.69 -8.29
C LEU A 332 -12.71 -21.14 -8.77
N ALA A 333 -13.28 -21.99 -7.90
CA ALA A 333 -13.70 -23.33 -8.25
C ALA A 333 -14.96 -23.31 -9.13
N PRO A 334 -15.28 -24.42 -9.84
CA PRO A 334 -16.54 -24.53 -10.56
C PRO A 334 -17.74 -24.26 -9.63
N GLY A 335 -18.63 -23.35 -10.03
CA GLY A 335 -19.76 -22.90 -9.23
C GLY A 335 -19.42 -21.85 -8.16
N GLY A 336 -18.15 -21.47 -8.03
CA GLY A 336 -17.72 -20.36 -7.19
C GLY A 336 -18.13 -19.00 -7.77
N ARG A 337 -18.12 -17.97 -6.93
CA ARG A 337 -18.53 -16.61 -7.35
C ARG A 337 -17.65 -15.50 -6.78
N LEU A 338 -17.48 -14.46 -7.58
CA LEU A 338 -16.94 -13.17 -7.15
C LEU A 338 -18.09 -12.24 -6.79
N LEU A 339 -18.13 -11.76 -5.56
CA LEU A 339 -19.00 -10.69 -5.11
C LEU A 339 -18.21 -9.38 -4.99
N VAL A 340 -18.50 -8.42 -5.86
CA VAL A 340 -17.71 -7.20 -6.01
C VAL A 340 -18.58 -5.96 -5.96
N VAL A 341 -18.11 -4.93 -5.24
CA VAL A 341 -18.71 -3.59 -5.28
C VAL A 341 -17.90 -2.65 -6.16
N GLY A 342 -18.59 -1.79 -6.90
CA GLY A 342 -17.94 -0.77 -7.72
C GLY A 342 -18.75 0.51 -7.82
N ASN A 343 -18.10 1.62 -8.15
CA ASN A 343 -18.80 2.83 -8.55
C ASN A 343 -19.55 2.57 -9.87
N ARG A 344 -20.81 3.00 -9.97
CA ARG A 344 -21.67 2.76 -11.15
C ARG A 344 -21.03 3.22 -12.47
N HIS A 345 -20.37 4.38 -12.45
CA HIS A 345 -19.73 4.97 -13.63
C HIS A 345 -18.54 4.16 -14.17
N LEU A 346 -17.98 3.22 -13.38
CA LEU A 346 -16.87 2.37 -13.83
C LEU A 346 -17.32 1.20 -14.70
N GLY A 347 -18.61 0.88 -14.74
CA GLY A 347 -19.15 -0.11 -15.67
C GLY A 347 -18.58 -1.52 -15.52
N TYR A 348 -18.28 -1.98 -14.30
CA TYR A 348 -17.61 -3.27 -14.03
C TYR A 348 -18.26 -4.49 -14.71
N HIS A 349 -19.57 -4.47 -14.94
CA HIS A 349 -20.26 -5.51 -15.71
C HIS A 349 -19.60 -5.77 -17.08
N GLN A 350 -19.13 -4.74 -17.80
CA GLN A 350 -18.48 -4.92 -19.11
C GLN A 350 -17.14 -5.63 -19.00
N THR A 351 -16.40 -5.32 -17.93
CA THR A 351 -15.11 -5.95 -17.66
C THR A 351 -15.28 -7.38 -17.19
N LEU A 352 -16.25 -7.63 -16.30
CA LEU A 352 -16.57 -8.96 -15.79
C LEU A 352 -17.02 -9.92 -16.91
N LYS A 353 -17.78 -9.44 -17.91
CA LYS A 353 -18.24 -10.24 -19.08
C LYS A 353 -17.11 -10.85 -19.91
N ARG A 354 -15.87 -10.39 -19.71
CA ARG A 354 -14.69 -10.94 -20.38
C ARG A 354 -14.18 -12.23 -19.74
N TYR A 355 -14.58 -12.49 -18.50
CA TYR A 355 -14.07 -13.58 -17.68
C TYR A 355 -15.20 -14.48 -17.17
N PHE A 356 -16.37 -13.94 -16.86
CA PHE A 356 -17.49 -14.68 -16.28
C PHE A 356 -18.67 -14.75 -17.24
N ASP A 357 -19.36 -15.89 -17.25
CA ASP A 357 -20.52 -16.13 -18.11
C ASP A 357 -21.78 -15.49 -17.53
N THR A 358 -21.94 -15.53 -16.21
CA THR A 358 -23.10 -14.97 -15.52
C THR A 358 -22.70 -13.77 -14.68
N ILE A 359 -23.46 -12.68 -14.81
CA ILE A 359 -23.28 -11.47 -14.00
C ILE A 359 -24.65 -10.99 -13.53
N GLU A 360 -24.83 -10.97 -12.23
CA GLU A 360 -26.05 -10.55 -11.56
C GLU A 360 -25.81 -9.26 -10.78
N GLN A 361 -26.75 -8.33 -10.86
CA GLN A 361 -26.78 -7.19 -9.95
C GLN A 361 -27.49 -7.59 -8.66
N VAL A 362 -26.72 -7.80 -7.60
CA VAL A 362 -27.24 -8.25 -6.29
C VAL A 362 -27.83 -7.09 -5.50
N ALA A 363 -27.21 -5.91 -5.57
CA ALA A 363 -27.69 -4.70 -4.90
C ALA A 363 -27.21 -3.44 -5.60
N ALA A 364 -27.86 -2.32 -5.30
CA ALA A 364 -27.43 -1.02 -5.79
C ALA A 364 -27.77 0.11 -4.82
N ALA A 365 -26.90 1.11 -4.77
CA ALA A 365 -27.08 2.39 -4.07
C ALA A 365 -26.87 3.54 -5.08
N PRO A 366 -27.12 4.82 -4.76
CA PRO A 366 -27.02 5.91 -5.74
C PRO A 366 -25.69 5.98 -6.51
N LYS A 367 -24.55 5.72 -5.83
CA LYS A 367 -23.21 5.76 -6.44
C LYS A 367 -22.58 4.40 -6.70
N PHE A 368 -23.06 3.35 -6.03
CA PHE A 368 -22.44 2.03 -6.00
C PHE A 368 -23.37 0.94 -6.53
N ILE A 369 -22.78 -0.12 -7.06
CA ILE A 369 -23.45 -1.34 -7.51
C ILE A 369 -22.67 -2.54 -6.97
N VAL A 370 -23.39 -3.56 -6.51
CA VAL A 370 -22.83 -4.86 -6.13
C VAL A 370 -23.19 -5.86 -7.22
N LEU A 371 -22.17 -6.54 -7.73
CA LEU A 371 -22.29 -7.55 -8.76
C LEU A 371 -21.82 -8.89 -8.22
N ALA A 372 -22.56 -9.96 -8.52
CA ALA A 372 -22.08 -11.32 -8.42
C ALA A 372 -21.68 -11.80 -9.82
N ALA A 373 -20.52 -12.43 -9.96
CA ALA A 373 -20.03 -12.98 -11.21
C ALA A 373 -19.57 -14.43 -11.00
N SER A 374 -20.02 -15.34 -11.88
CA SER A 374 -19.76 -16.79 -11.83
C SER A 374 -19.57 -17.37 -13.21
#